data_AF-N8QES1-F1
#
_entry.id   AF-N8QES1-F1
#
_cell.length_a   1.000
_cell.length_b   1.000
_cell.length_c   1.000
_cell.angle_alpha   90.00
_cell.angle_beta   90.00
_cell.angle_gamma   90.00
#
_symmetry.space_group_name_H-M   'P 1'
#
loop_
_entity.id
_entity.type
_entity.pdbx_description
1 polymer ?
#
loop_
_entity_poly.entity_id
_entity_poly.type
_entity_poly.pdbx_seq_one_letter_code
_entity_poly.pdbx_strand_id
1 'polypeptide(L)'
;MFTKIIKLENVKQWQHTGSKGGSENDFGKLNLIYGRNGAGKSTLTKILDLINKRDIAKIKKLAPLETEKEPLFNFMIKGNSITLATLDQAPEFHIFNQDFVDENLYSSNGVESSQLVNYYDFCLGKVSVDKQKQIDKLKSEITNLTNSMQPLEAKLKSQFNKTIEQIKRIPRNDNVDTEIAKLNEKLIDQKSVNLYRQRKKLSLLSLVNPTFDKSIFETSLDKISKEAQEKVTQHIKVHFAKDDEDWIKDGLELVTDTNNCPFCAQSLNDSPIFSFYSEFITDSYKQACDDFELKNTQILNQKLMK
;
A
#
# COMPACT_ATOMS: atom_id res chain seq x y z
N MET A 1 46.85 6.00 60.44
CA MET A 1 48.30 5.76 60.33
C MET A 1 48.51 4.26 60.36
N PHE A 2 49.28 3.73 59.41
CA PHE A 2 49.73 2.34 59.44
C PHE A 2 50.80 2.25 60.52
N THR A 3 50.56 1.49 61.58
CA THR A 3 51.42 1.51 62.77
C THR A 3 52.30 0.29 62.85
N LYS A 4 51.80 -0.91 62.50
CA LYS A 4 52.57 -2.14 62.68
C LYS A 4 52.10 -3.26 61.77
N ILE A 5 53.03 -4.09 61.31
CA ILE A 5 52.71 -5.42 60.77
C ILE A 5 52.73 -6.36 61.96
N ILE A 6 51.57 -6.89 62.36
CA ILE A 6 51.47 -7.83 63.48
C ILE A 6 51.81 -9.23 63.00
N LYS A 7 51.30 -9.61 61.82
CA LYS A 7 51.48 -10.95 61.28
C LYS A 7 51.46 -10.94 59.75
N LEU A 8 52.35 -11.71 59.10
CA LEU A 8 52.34 -11.89 57.64
C LEU A 8 52.91 -13.27 57.26
N GLU A 9 52.04 -14.28 57.22
CA GLU A 9 52.39 -15.68 56.98
C GLU A 9 51.74 -16.24 55.72
N ASN A 10 52.38 -17.24 55.13
CA ASN A 10 51.94 -17.94 53.91
C ASN A 10 51.65 -16.97 52.75
N VAL A 11 52.51 -15.96 52.56
CA VAL A 11 52.42 -15.06 51.41
C VAL A 11 53.72 -15.07 50.61
N LYS A 12 53.75 -15.82 49.51
CA LYS A 12 54.95 -16.04 48.67
C LYS A 12 56.19 -16.39 49.52
N GLN A 13 57.17 -15.47 49.58
CA GLN A 13 58.45 -15.60 50.28
C GLN A 13 58.31 -15.45 51.81
N TRP A 14 57.16 -14.99 52.30
CA TRP A 14 56.85 -14.83 53.71
C TRP A 14 56.17 -16.11 54.24
N GLN A 15 56.95 -17.17 54.43
CA GLN A 15 56.43 -18.48 54.87
C GLN A 15 56.37 -18.63 56.41
N HIS A 16 57.32 -18.02 57.14
CA HIS A 16 57.40 -18.14 58.60
C HIS A 16 57.81 -16.82 59.28
N THR A 17 56.87 -15.89 59.42
CA THR A 17 57.02 -14.76 60.35
C THR A 17 56.22 -15.02 61.64
N GLY A 18 56.37 -16.22 62.20
CA GLY A 18 55.84 -16.55 63.52
C GLY A 18 56.65 -15.85 64.61
N SER A 19 55.97 -15.06 65.45
CA SER A 19 56.42 -14.48 66.72
C SER A 19 57.59 -13.47 66.72
N LYS A 20 58.35 -13.32 65.62
CA LYS A 20 59.45 -12.33 65.47
C LYS A 20 59.49 -11.62 64.11
N GLY A 21 58.46 -11.78 63.26
CA GLY A 21 58.47 -11.18 61.91
C GLY A 21 57.38 -10.13 61.65
N GLY A 22 56.68 -9.71 62.70
CA GLY A 22 56.09 -8.37 62.71
C GLY A 22 57.20 -7.34 62.88
N SER A 23 56.98 -6.10 62.42
CA SER A 23 57.97 -5.05 62.69
C SER A 23 58.09 -4.89 64.22
N GLU A 24 59.27 -5.14 64.79
CA GLU A 24 59.50 -4.94 66.22
C GLU A 24 59.18 -3.48 66.59
N ASN A 25 59.53 -2.57 65.68
CA ASN A 25 59.27 -1.14 65.77
C ASN A 25 57.98 -0.73 65.05
N ASP A 26 57.33 0.30 65.57
CA ASP A 26 56.19 0.94 64.92
C ASP A 26 56.66 1.75 63.70
N PHE A 27 55.87 1.73 62.64
CA PHE A 27 56.07 2.57 61.46
C PHE A 27 55.85 4.05 61.83
N GLY A 28 56.81 4.89 61.46
CA GLY A 28 56.73 6.34 61.56
C GLY A 28 55.91 6.98 60.42
N LYS A 29 55.94 8.31 60.32
CA LYS A 29 55.31 9.02 59.18
C LYS A 29 56.04 8.75 57.86
N LEU A 30 57.35 8.54 57.92
CA LEU A 30 58.21 8.20 56.79
C LEU A 30 59.02 6.96 57.16
N ASN A 31 59.02 5.95 56.29
CA ASN A 31 59.66 4.67 56.54
C ASN A 31 60.42 4.23 55.28
N LEU A 32 61.67 3.81 55.45
CA LEU A 32 62.48 3.23 54.39
C LEU A 32 62.54 1.71 54.56
N ILE A 33 61.92 0.97 53.64
CA ILE A 33 61.95 -0.49 53.63
C ILE A 33 62.87 -0.94 52.50
N TYR A 34 64.02 -1.53 52.84
CA TYR A 34 65.02 -2.01 51.88
C TYR A 34 65.47 -3.43 52.21
N GLY A 35 66.10 -4.10 51.24
CA GLY A 35 66.48 -5.50 51.34
C GLY A 35 66.89 -6.06 49.97
N ARG A 36 67.40 -7.29 49.93
CA ARG A 36 67.86 -7.93 48.68
C ARG A 36 66.72 -8.11 47.68
N ASN A 37 67.06 -8.31 46.41
CA ASN A 37 66.10 -8.74 45.40
C ASN A 37 65.52 -10.10 45.82
N GLY A 38 64.20 -10.25 45.75
CA GLY A 38 63.52 -11.42 46.30
C GLY A 38 63.40 -11.47 47.83
N ALA A 39 63.54 -10.35 48.53
CA ALA A 39 63.24 -10.25 49.97
C ALA A 39 61.76 -9.89 50.26
N GLY A 40 60.85 -10.01 49.28
CA GLY A 40 59.43 -9.76 49.50
C GLY A 40 58.96 -8.29 49.51
N LYS A 41 59.82 -7.29 49.28
CA LYS A 41 59.45 -5.85 49.26
C LYS A 41 58.27 -5.54 48.31
N SER A 42 58.37 -5.95 47.05
CA SER A 42 57.29 -5.77 46.06
C SER A 42 56.05 -6.62 46.38
N THR A 43 56.20 -7.67 47.19
CA THR A 43 55.06 -8.48 47.64
C THR A 43 54.26 -7.70 48.69
N LEU A 44 54.92 -6.98 49.59
CA LEU A 44 54.25 -6.12 50.58
C LEU A 44 53.40 -5.03 49.91
N THR A 45 53.96 -4.32 48.92
CA THR A 45 53.20 -3.30 48.18
C THR A 45 52.02 -3.89 47.42
N LYS A 46 52.19 -5.10 46.85
CA LYS A 46 51.12 -5.82 46.16
C LYS A 46 49.99 -6.25 47.10
N ILE A 47 50.29 -6.67 48.34
CA ILE A 47 49.26 -6.98 49.34
C ILE A 47 48.45 -5.74 49.68
N LEU A 48 49.13 -4.60 49.92
CA LEU A 48 48.44 -3.33 50.21
C LEU A 48 47.54 -2.91 49.04
N ASP A 49 47.96 -3.14 47.80
CA ASP A 49 47.14 -2.84 46.60
C ASP A 49 45.91 -3.75 46.52
N LEU A 50 46.09 -5.05 46.78
CA LEU A 50 44.96 -5.98 46.82
C LEU A 50 43.98 -5.69 47.97
N ILE A 51 44.48 -5.16 49.10
CA ILE A 51 43.62 -4.67 50.19
C ILE A 51 42.77 -3.49 49.69
N ASN A 52 43.33 -2.55 48.94
CA ASN A 52 42.54 -1.45 48.34
C ASN A 52 41.47 -1.96 47.38
N LYS A 53 41.83 -2.91 46.51
CA LYS A 53 40.93 -3.52 45.52
C LYS A 53 39.88 -4.45 46.15
N ARG A 54 39.97 -4.71 47.46
CA ARG A 54 39.11 -5.65 48.21
C ARG A 54 39.03 -7.05 47.61
N ASP A 55 40.08 -7.47 46.90
CA ASP A 55 40.08 -8.69 46.10
C ASP A 55 40.61 -9.88 46.92
N ILE A 56 39.74 -10.44 47.75
CA ILE A 56 40.04 -11.59 48.63
C ILE A 56 40.56 -12.78 47.79
N ALA A 57 40.01 -13.01 46.60
CA ALA A 57 40.39 -14.12 45.74
C ALA A 57 41.84 -14.00 45.26
N LYS A 58 42.28 -12.80 44.85
CA LYS A 58 43.69 -12.57 44.48
C LYS A 58 44.62 -12.61 45.69
N ILE A 59 44.18 -12.18 46.86
CA ILE A 59 44.98 -12.32 48.09
C ILE A 59 45.21 -13.81 48.40
N LYS A 60 44.17 -14.65 48.31
CA LYS A 60 44.28 -16.10 48.48
C LYS A 60 45.27 -16.75 47.49
N LYS A 61 45.33 -16.25 46.26
CA LYS A 61 46.30 -16.70 45.23
C LYS A 61 47.76 -16.33 45.52
N LEU A 62 48.02 -15.50 46.53
CA LEU A 62 49.40 -15.22 46.97
C LEU A 62 49.97 -16.29 47.91
N ALA A 63 49.20 -17.35 48.20
CA ALA A 63 49.68 -18.53 48.91
C ALA A 63 50.90 -19.15 48.20
N PRO A 64 51.86 -19.73 48.94
CA PRO A 64 52.98 -20.45 48.35
C PRO A 64 52.47 -21.67 47.56
N LEU A 65 53.07 -21.95 46.41
CA LEU A 65 52.75 -23.13 45.59
C LEU A 65 53.02 -24.46 46.33
N GLU A 66 53.89 -24.42 47.33
CA GLU A 66 54.41 -25.59 48.05
C GLU A 66 53.61 -25.93 49.33
N THR A 67 52.57 -25.15 49.67
CA THR A 67 51.82 -25.38 50.92
C THR A 67 50.35 -24.98 50.77
N GLU A 68 49.42 -25.86 51.15
CA GLU A 68 47.96 -25.61 51.11
C GLU A 68 47.45 -24.64 52.22
N LYS A 69 48.34 -23.89 52.88
CA LYS A 69 47.97 -22.98 53.96
C LYS A 69 47.50 -21.65 53.39
N GLU A 70 46.36 -21.16 53.88
CA GLU A 70 45.83 -19.85 53.49
C GLU A 70 46.76 -18.70 53.94
N PRO A 71 46.86 -17.62 53.15
CA PRO A 71 47.62 -16.44 53.51
C PRO A 71 47.01 -15.75 54.72
N LEU A 72 47.81 -15.51 55.74
CA LEU A 72 47.40 -14.84 56.96
C LEU A 72 48.14 -13.52 57.09
N PHE A 73 47.40 -12.41 57.09
CA PHE A 73 47.95 -11.11 57.43
C PHE A 73 47.15 -10.44 58.56
N ASN A 74 47.86 -9.69 59.39
CA ASN A 74 47.29 -8.83 60.40
C ASN A 74 48.10 -7.52 60.43
N PHE A 75 47.46 -6.43 60.02
CA PHE A 75 48.03 -5.09 60.03
C PHE A 75 47.33 -4.21 61.05
N MET A 76 48.09 -3.46 61.85
CA MET A 76 47.55 -2.48 62.77
C MET A 76 47.50 -1.10 62.09
N ILE A 77 46.29 -0.57 61.96
CA ILE A 77 46.03 0.67 61.23
C ILE A 77 45.03 1.52 62.01
N LYS A 78 45.43 2.73 62.41
CA LYS A 78 44.60 3.65 63.23
C LYS A 78 44.03 2.98 64.50
N GLY A 79 44.77 2.04 65.09
CA GLY A 79 44.34 1.29 66.28
C GLY A 79 43.48 0.04 66.00
N ASN A 80 43.08 -0.20 64.74
CA ASN A 80 42.29 -1.37 64.35
C ASN A 80 43.17 -2.45 63.71
N SER A 81 42.80 -3.71 63.93
CA SER A 81 43.43 -4.87 63.29
C SER A 81 42.72 -5.19 61.98
N ILE A 82 43.44 -5.03 60.87
CA ILE A 82 42.97 -5.37 59.53
C ILE A 82 43.48 -6.76 59.16
N THR A 83 42.53 -7.64 58.88
CA THR A 83 42.72 -9.03 58.48
C THR A 83 41.86 -9.33 57.24
N LEU A 84 41.91 -10.56 56.73
CA LEU A 84 41.01 -11.00 55.65
C LEU A 84 39.52 -10.82 56.00
N ALA A 85 39.14 -10.93 57.28
CA ALA A 85 37.75 -10.80 57.73
C ALA A 85 37.30 -9.34 57.89
N THR A 86 38.25 -8.41 58.11
CA THR A 86 37.99 -6.99 58.36
C THR A 86 38.46 -6.10 57.21
N LEU A 87 38.57 -6.67 56.00
CA LEU A 87 39.09 -5.97 54.81
C LEU A 87 38.29 -4.71 54.50
N ASP A 88 36.96 -4.75 54.69
CA ASP A 88 36.05 -3.62 54.44
C ASP A 88 36.41 -2.38 55.27
N GLN A 89 36.95 -2.58 56.47
CA GLN A 89 37.33 -1.53 57.40
C GLN A 89 38.72 -0.95 57.12
N ALA A 90 39.46 -1.49 56.15
CA ALA A 90 40.80 -1.01 55.82
C ALA A 90 40.74 0.38 55.16
N PRO A 91 41.57 1.35 55.56
CA PRO A 91 41.64 2.61 54.82
C PRO A 91 42.24 2.41 53.42
N GLU A 92 41.98 3.36 52.51
CA GLU A 92 42.60 3.41 51.19
C GLU A 92 44.08 3.79 51.32
N PHE A 93 44.96 3.02 50.68
CA PHE A 93 46.39 3.27 50.58
C PHE A 93 46.71 3.85 49.20
N HIS A 94 47.55 4.90 49.13
CA HIS A 94 48.10 5.34 47.85
C HIS A 94 49.45 4.65 47.63
N ILE A 95 49.52 3.82 46.58
CA ILE A 95 50.67 2.96 46.29
C ILE A 95 51.21 3.34 44.92
N PHE A 96 52.49 3.71 44.88
CA PHE A 96 53.19 4.11 43.67
C PHE A 96 54.23 3.03 43.32
N ASN A 97 53.77 1.91 42.78
CA ASN A 97 54.62 0.81 42.33
C ASN A 97 54.66 0.74 40.78
N GLN A 98 55.40 -0.22 40.23
CA GLN A 98 55.47 -0.43 38.78
C GLN A 98 54.08 -0.68 38.17
N ASP A 99 53.23 -1.50 38.83
CA ASP A 99 51.85 -1.74 38.40
C ASP A 99 51.06 -0.41 38.28
N PHE A 100 51.22 0.52 39.24
CA PHE A 100 50.62 1.86 39.15
C PHE A 100 51.16 2.67 37.97
N VAL A 101 52.47 2.63 37.72
CA VAL A 101 53.09 3.31 36.58
C VAL A 101 52.56 2.75 35.26
N ASP A 102 52.47 1.42 35.13
CA ASP A 102 52.00 0.78 33.90
C ASP A 102 50.49 1.00 33.67
N GLU A 103 49.69 1.11 34.73
CA GLU A 103 48.24 1.35 34.68
C GLU A 103 47.85 2.84 34.51
N ASN A 104 48.71 3.79 34.91
CA ASN A 104 48.35 5.22 35.01
C ASN A 104 49.33 6.19 34.30
N LEU A 105 50.52 5.75 33.90
CA LEU A 105 51.54 6.58 33.23
C LEU A 105 51.92 5.97 31.88
N TYR A 106 52.30 6.83 30.93
CA TYR A 106 52.68 6.44 29.58
C TYR A 106 53.91 5.51 29.59
N SER A 107 53.71 4.22 29.35
CA SER A 107 54.79 3.30 29.00
C SER A 107 54.93 3.25 27.47
N SER A 108 56.16 3.34 26.97
CA SER A 108 56.51 3.58 25.56
C SER A 108 56.12 2.47 24.57
N ASN A 109 55.38 1.44 24.99
CA ASN A 109 55.12 0.22 24.23
C ASN A 109 53.67 0.02 23.76
N GLY A 110 52.82 1.04 23.84
CA GLY A 110 51.48 1.00 23.23
C GLY A 110 50.45 1.71 24.10
N VAL A 111 49.62 2.53 23.48
CA VAL A 111 48.56 3.30 24.16
C VAL A 111 47.28 2.46 24.17
N GLU A 112 46.88 1.97 25.33
CA GLU A 112 45.51 1.49 25.52
C GLU A 112 44.61 2.66 25.95
N SER A 113 43.39 2.72 25.43
CA SER A 113 42.40 3.76 25.77
C SER A 113 42.06 3.81 27.27
N SER A 114 42.24 2.69 27.98
CA SER A 114 42.12 2.54 29.43
C SER A 114 43.18 3.37 30.20
N GLN A 115 44.42 3.43 29.72
CA GLN A 115 45.52 4.18 30.36
C GLN A 115 45.28 5.69 30.29
N LEU A 116 44.69 6.18 29.20
CA LEU A 116 44.34 7.60 29.06
C LEU A 116 43.29 8.02 30.10
N VAL A 117 42.25 7.20 30.30
CA VAL A 117 41.20 7.47 31.30
C VAL A 117 41.80 7.56 32.71
N ASN A 118 42.69 6.63 33.06
CA ASN A 118 43.35 6.60 34.36
C ASN A 118 44.33 7.77 34.58
N TYR A 119 45.07 8.17 33.54
CA TYR A 119 45.92 9.35 33.58
C TYR A 119 45.09 10.64 33.79
N TYR A 120 43.95 10.77 33.10
CA TYR A 120 43.03 11.87 33.31
C TYR A 120 42.40 11.85 34.71
N ASP A 121 42.07 10.67 35.26
CA ASP A 121 41.63 10.48 36.65
C ASP A 121 42.68 10.99 37.65
N PHE A 122 43.96 10.70 37.40
CA PHE A 122 45.07 11.16 38.23
C PHE A 122 45.31 12.67 38.12
N CYS A 123 45.30 13.24 36.92
CA CYS A 123 45.59 14.66 36.69
C CYS A 123 44.41 15.60 36.99
N LEU A 124 43.16 15.18 36.74
CA LEU A 124 41.96 16.03 36.82
C LEU A 124 41.04 15.67 38.00
N GLY A 125 41.31 14.55 38.70
CA GLY A 125 40.61 14.10 39.90
C GLY A 125 39.31 13.33 39.64
N LYS A 126 39.00 12.39 40.55
CA LYS A 126 37.84 11.46 40.51
C LYS A 126 36.50 12.15 40.17
N VAL A 127 36.28 13.37 40.67
CA VAL A 127 35.04 14.14 40.44
C VAL A 127 34.83 14.52 38.97
N SER A 128 35.90 14.83 38.24
CA SER A 128 35.83 15.26 36.84
C SER A 128 35.51 14.10 35.92
N VAL A 129 36.10 12.94 36.17
CA VAL A 129 35.87 11.73 35.38
C VAL A 129 34.52 11.10 35.67
N ASP A 130 34.04 11.12 36.92
CA ASP A 130 32.68 10.66 37.23
C ASP A 130 31.61 11.50 36.53
N LYS A 131 31.78 12.82 36.50
CA LYS A 131 30.90 13.72 35.73
C LYS A 131 30.98 13.44 34.23
N GLN A 132 32.17 13.18 33.69
CA GLN A 132 32.35 12.83 32.28
C GLN A 132 31.62 11.51 31.94
N LYS A 133 31.75 10.48 32.78
CA LYS A 133 31.02 9.21 32.63
C LYS A 133 29.51 9.40 32.66
N GLN A 134 29.00 10.28 33.54
CA GLN A 134 27.57 10.62 33.57
C GLN A 134 27.11 11.32 32.28
N ILE A 135 27.90 12.25 31.75
CA ILE A 135 27.61 12.91 30.47
C ILE A 135 27.55 11.89 29.34
N ASP A 136 28.50 10.97 29.27
CA ASP A 136 28.55 9.97 28.20
C ASP A 136 27.37 9.00 28.31
N LYS A 137 26.97 8.62 29.53
CA LYS A 137 25.75 7.82 29.76
C LYS A 137 24.50 8.55 29.29
N LEU A 138 24.30 9.80 29.68
CA LEU A 138 23.14 10.60 29.26
C LEU A 138 23.10 10.80 27.75
N LYS A 139 24.25 11.02 27.09
CA LYS A 139 24.33 11.09 25.64
C LYS A 139 23.86 9.79 24.98
N SER A 140 24.27 8.64 25.51
CA SER A 140 23.86 7.33 24.99
C SER A 140 22.37 7.07 25.15
N GLU A 141 21.78 7.50 26.28
CA GLU A 141 20.33 7.42 26.51
C GLU A 141 19.57 8.32 25.52
N ILE A 142 20.04 9.55 25.28
CA ILE A 142 19.44 10.46 24.31
C ILE A 142 19.45 9.87 22.90
N THR A 143 20.57 9.30 22.44
CA THR A 143 20.62 8.67 21.11
C THR A 143 19.68 7.47 21.03
N ASN A 144 19.62 6.62 22.05
CA ASN A 144 18.71 5.48 22.07
C ASN A 144 17.23 5.89 22.02
N LEU A 145 16.85 6.90 22.80
CA LEU A 145 15.50 7.46 22.79
C LEU A 145 15.17 8.09 21.44
N THR A 146 16.10 8.86 20.86
CA THR A 146 15.92 9.49 19.55
C THR A 146 15.73 8.45 18.45
N ASN A 147 16.56 7.39 18.44
CA ASN A 147 16.45 6.28 17.49
C ASN A 147 15.12 5.52 17.63
N SER A 148 14.57 5.45 18.85
CA SER A 148 13.26 4.83 19.11
C SER A 148 12.10 5.74 18.71
N MET A 149 12.24 7.06 18.85
CA MET A 149 11.22 8.05 18.51
C MET A 149 11.08 8.29 17.00
N GLN A 150 12.19 8.34 16.25
CA GLN A 150 12.18 8.57 14.80
C GLN A 150 11.23 7.66 14.00
N PRO A 151 11.21 6.32 14.19
CA PRO A 151 10.30 5.47 13.43
C PRO A 151 8.83 5.68 13.81
N LEU A 152 8.53 6.01 15.08
CA LEU A 152 7.18 6.34 15.52
C LEU A 152 6.70 7.67 14.92
N GLU A 153 7.58 8.67 14.89
CA GLU A 153 7.32 9.95 14.25
C GLU A 153 7.09 9.80 12.74
N ALA A 154 7.90 8.98 12.06
CA ALA A 154 7.73 8.69 10.64
C ALA A 154 6.37 8.01 10.36
N LYS A 155 5.97 7.04 11.19
CA LYS A 155 4.64 6.38 11.08
C LYS A 155 3.50 7.39 11.25
N LEU A 156 3.56 8.25 12.26
CA LEU A 156 2.52 9.27 12.50
C LEU A 156 2.45 10.29 11.37
N LYS A 157 3.60 10.78 10.88
CA LYS A 157 3.65 11.69 9.72
C LYS A 157 3.06 11.04 8.46
N SER A 158 3.35 9.75 8.23
CA SER A 158 2.82 9.03 7.06
C SER A 158 1.30 8.84 7.11
N GLN A 159 0.71 8.60 8.29
CA GLN A 159 -0.73 8.40 8.40
C GLN A 159 -1.53 9.70 8.36
N PHE A 160 -1.06 10.73 9.08
CA PHE A 160 -1.83 11.97 9.25
C PHE A 160 -1.43 13.09 8.28
N ASN A 161 -0.33 12.92 7.53
CA ASN A 161 0.27 13.92 6.65
C ASN A 161 0.45 15.29 7.33
N LYS A 162 0.74 15.28 8.64
CA LYS A 162 0.87 16.44 9.53
C LYS A 162 2.07 16.27 10.45
N THR A 163 2.58 17.38 10.99
CA THR A 163 3.64 17.33 12.01
C THR A 163 3.09 16.85 13.35
N ILE A 164 3.94 16.28 14.22
CA ILE A 164 3.52 15.81 15.56
C ILE A 164 2.83 16.92 16.36
N GLU A 165 3.33 18.15 16.27
CA GLU A 165 2.76 19.31 16.96
C GLU A 165 1.34 19.62 16.48
N GLN A 166 1.10 19.50 15.17
CA GLN A 166 -0.22 19.66 14.60
C GLN A 166 -1.15 18.52 15.02
N ILE A 167 -0.65 17.29 15.09
CA ILE A 167 -1.42 16.12 15.56
C ILE A 167 -1.84 16.31 17.02
N LYS A 168 -0.93 16.75 17.89
CA LYS A 168 -1.23 17.03 19.31
C LYS A 168 -2.28 18.12 19.51
N ARG A 169 -2.42 19.04 18.56
CA ARG A 169 -3.41 20.12 18.59
C ARG A 169 -4.77 19.70 18.05
N ILE A 170 -4.94 18.49 17.51
CA ILE A 170 -6.24 18.01 17.02
C ILE A 170 -7.15 17.82 18.23
N PRO A 171 -8.24 18.61 18.35
CA PRO A 171 -9.19 18.42 19.43
C PRO A 171 -9.90 17.08 19.25
N ARG A 172 -10.09 16.36 20.35
CA ARG A 172 -10.92 15.16 20.36
C ARG A 172 -12.37 15.58 20.06
N ASN A 173 -12.95 15.01 19.02
CA ASN A 173 -14.36 15.12 18.72
C ASN A 173 -15.05 13.85 19.24
N ASP A 174 -16.04 13.99 20.11
CA ASP A 174 -16.75 12.84 20.67
C ASP A 174 -17.90 12.35 19.77
N ASN A 175 -18.26 13.12 18.72
CA ASN A 175 -19.32 12.80 17.77
C ASN A 175 -18.80 12.22 16.44
N VAL A 176 -17.56 11.72 16.39
CA VAL A 176 -16.88 11.25 15.17
C VAL A 176 -17.71 10.22 14.40
N ASP A 177 -18.28 9.23 15.08
CA ASP A 177 -19.06 8.18 14.42
C ASP A 177 -20.30 8.73 13.70
N THR A 178 -20.95 9.72 14.30
CA THR A 178 -22.14 10.36 13.71
C THR A 178 -21.79 11.22 12.49
N GLU A 179 -20.63 11.90 12.50
CA GLU A 179 -20.15 12.66 11.35
C GLU A 179 -19.70 11.74 10.20
N ILE A 180 -19.03 10.63 10.52
CA ILE A 180 -18.64 9.62 9.54
C ILE A 180 -19.88 9.03 8.87
N ALA A 181 -20.92 8.69 9.64
CA ALA A 181 -22.18 8.19 9.09
C ALA A 181 -22.81 9.18 8.09
N LYS A 182 -22.91 10.47 8.47
CA LYS A 182 -23.42 11.53 7.59
C LYS A 182 -22.59 11.74 6.32
N LEU A 183 -21.26 11.66 6.43
CA LEU A 183 -20.38 11.80 5.26
C LEU A 183 -20.49 10.59 4.33
N ASN A 184 -20.63 9.38 4.87
CA ASN A 184 -20.84 8.17 4.09
C ASN A 184 -22.18 8.19 3.34
N GLU A 185 -23.25 8.66 3.98
CA GLU A 185 -24.55 8.86 3.30
C GLU A 185 -24.40 9.82 2.11
N LYS A 186 -23.73 10.96 2.29
CA LYS A 186 -23.43 11.90 1.19
C LYS A 186 -22.61 11.25 0.07
N LEU A 187 -21.66 10.37 0.43
CA LEU A 187 -20.81 9.67 -0.53
C LEU A 187 -21.62 8.66 -1.36
N ILE A 188 -22.55 7.95 -0.73
CA ILE A 188 -23.47 7.02 -1.40
C ILE A 188 -24.39 7.78 -2.35
N ASP A 189 -24.94 8.91 -1.90
CA ASP A 189 -25.80 9.76 -2.72
C ASP A 189 -25.05 10.26 -3.98
N GLN A 190 -23.83 10.77 -3.82
CA GLN A 190 -22.98 11.17 -4.95
C GLN A 190 -22.62 10.03 -5.92
N LYS A 191 -22.37 8.81 -5.39
CA LYS A 191 -22.15 7.63 -6.23
C LYS A 191 -23.39 7.29 -7.05
N SER A 192 -24.58 7.39 -6.45
CA SER A 192 -25.84 7.17 -7.15
C SER A 192 -26.05 8.17 -8.30
N VAL A 193 -25.70 9.45 -8.09
CA VAL A 193 -25.74 10.50 -9.13
C VAL A 193 -24.83 10.18 -10.32
N ASN A 194 -23.64 9.62 -10.09
CA ASN A 194 -22.74 9.21 -11.16
C ASN A 194 -23.31 8.09 -12.03
N LEU A 195 -24.10 7.17 -11.48
CA LEU A 195 -24.80 6.14 -12.27
C LEU A 195 -25.77 6.78 -13.27
N TYR A 196 -26.48 7.83 -12.87
CA TYR A 196 -27.38 8.56 -13.79
C TYR A 196 -26.61 9.33 -14.87
N ARG A 197 -25.44 9.88 -14.57
CA ARG A 197 -24.58 10.57 -15.56
C ARG A 197 -23.98 9.64 -16.60
N GLN A 198 -23.71 8.38 -16.25
CA GLN A 198 -23.19 7.37 -17.16
C GLN A 198 -24.25 6.75 -18.07
N ARG A 199 -25.55 6.96 -17.79
CA ARG A 199 -26.62 6.50 -18.68
C ARG A 199 -26.49 7.18 -20.03
N LYS A 200 -26.63 6.39 -21.10
CA LYS A 200 -26.63 6.87 -22.47
C LYS A 200 -27.73 7.93 -22.60
N LYS A 201 -27.36 9.15 -22.99
CA LYS A 201 -28.34 10.22 -23.25
C LYS A 201 -29.35 9.69 -24.27
N LEU A 202 -30.63 9.98 -24.03
CA LEU A 202 -31.68 9.67 -24.98
C LEU A 202 -31.32 10.30 -26.32
N SER A 203 -31.01 9.47 -27.31
CA SER A 203 -30.82 9.90 -28.69
C SER A 203 -32.18 9.90 -29.36
N LEU A 204 -32.47 10.96 -30.11
CA LEU A 204 -33.64 10.98 -30.97
C LEU A 204 -33.59 9.75 -31.89
N LEU A 205 -34.59 8.87 -31.82
CA LEU A 205 -34.68 7.79 -32.81
C LEU A 205 -34.88 8.44 -34.17
N SER A 206 -33.99 8.13 -35.11
CA SER A 206 -34.18 8.42 -36.52
C SER A 206 -35.31 7.52 -37.03
N LEU A 207 -36.53 8.02 -36.91
CA LEU A 207 -37.69 7.44 -37.57
C LEU A 207 -37.57 7.80 -39.04
N VAL A 208 -37.05 6.86 -39.83
CA VAL A 208 -37.16 6.94 -41.28
C VAL A 208 -38.63 6.76 -41.61
N ASN A 209 -39.31 7.86 -41.96
CA ASN A 209 -40.66 7.75 -42.48
C ASN A 209 -40.61 6.92 -43.77
N PRO A 210 -41.33 5.79 -43.85
CA PRO A 210 -41.40 5.03 -45.08
C PRO A 210 -41.98 5.93 -46.17
N THR A 211 -41.20 6.15 -47.22
CA THR A 211 -41.65 6.86 -48.41
C THR A 211 -42.57 5.93 -49.18
N PHE A 212 -43.86 6.27 -49.22
CA PHE A 212 -44.84 5.57 -50.03
C PHE A 212 -44.88 6.22 -51.41
N ASP A 213 -44.34 5.53 -52.41
CA ASP A 213 -44.38 6.01 -53.79
C ASP A 213 -45.82 5.94 -54.31
N LYS A 214 -46.40 7.12 -54.57
CA LYS A 214 -47.77 7.27 -55.06
C LYS A 214 -47.86 7.17 -56.59
N SER A 215 -46.73 7.09 -57.30
CA SER A 215 -46.70 6.96 -58.77
C SER A 215 -47.49 5.75 -59.29
N ILE A 216 -47.64 4.71 -58.48
CA ILE A 216 -48.49 3.53 -58.78
C ILE A 216 -49.95 3.94 -58.99
N PHE A 217 -50.44 4.95 -58.27
CA PHE A 217 -51.80 5.49 -58.42
C PHE A 217 -51.91 6.55 -59.51
N GLU A 218 -50.79 7.02 -60.06
CA GLU A 218 -50.73 7.99 -61.15
C GLU A 218 -50.76 7.31 -62.53
N THR A 219 -50.70 5.97 -62.59
CA THR A 219 -51.08 5.24 -63.81
C THR A 219 -52.59 5.29 -63.91
N SER A 220 -53.11 6.46 -64.26
CA SER A 220 -54.53 6.66 -64.47
C SER A 220 -54.91 5.95 -65.76
N LEU A 221 -55.81 4.99 -65.63
CA LEU A 221 -56.68 4.54 -66.72
C LEU A 221 -57.67 5.67 -67.06
N ASP A 222 -57.15 6.86 -67.39
CA ASP A 222 -57.92 8.10 -67.59
C ASP A 222 -58.86 8.06 -68.80
N LYS A 223 -58.98 6.92 -69.49
CA LYS A 223 -59.90 6.73 -70.61
C LYS A 223 -60.55 5.36 -70.64
N ILE A 224 -61.01 4.86 -69.50
CA ILE A 224 -62.10 3.88 -69.51
C ILE A 224 -63.24 4.51 -68.73
N SER A 225 -64.16 5.09 -69.48
CA SER A 225 -65.38 5.66 -68.92
C SER A 225 -66.06 4.60 -68.06
N LYS A 226 -66.18 4.86 -66.75
CA LYS A 226 -66.97 4.03 -65.82
C LYS A 226 -68.40 3.80 -66.36
N GLU A 227 -68.89 4.76 -67.13
CA GLU A 227 -70.18 4.69 -67.83
C GLU A 227 -70.19 3.61 -68.93
N ALA A 228 -69.08 3.43 -69.66
CA ALA A 228 -68.93 2.38 -70.67
C ALA A 228 -68.97 0.99 -70.02
N GLN A 229 -68.23 0.80 -68.93
CA GLN A 229 -68.21 -0.46 -68.18
C GLN A 229 -69.60 -0.82 -67.61
N GLU A 230 -70.28 0.15 -66.99
CA GLU A 230 -71.61 -0.08 -66.41
C GLU A 230 -72.65 -0.45 -67.48
N LYS A 231 -72.68 0.27 -68.60
CA LYS A 231 -73.61 -0.01 -69.71
C LYS A 231 -73.35 -1.36 -70.39
N VAL A 232 -72.08 -1.71 -70.62
CA VAL A 232 -71.69 -3.01 -71.19
C VAL A 232 -72.09 -4.16 -70.27
N THR A 233 -71.76 -4.05 -68.98
CA THR A 233 -72.11 -5.07 -67.97
C THR A 233 -73.62 -5.26 -67.86
N GLN A 234 -74.39 -4.16 -67.93
CA GLN A 234 -75.85 -4.21 -67.87
C GLN A 234 -76.44 -4.86 -69.13
N HIS A 235 -75.89 -4.56 -70.31
CA HIS A 235 -76.30 -5.19 -71.56
C HIS A 235 -76.02 -6.71 -71.57
N ILE A 236 -74.83 -7.13 -71.14
CA ILE A 236 -74.46 -8.56 -71.05
C ILE A 236 -75.47 -9.30 -70.15
N LYS A 237 -75.74 -8.78 -68.94
CA LYS A 237 -76.68 -9.40 -67.99
C LYS A 237 -78.10 -9.58 -68.53
N VAL A 238 -78.56 -8.69 -69.40
CA VAL A 238 -79.95 -8.71 -69.92
C VAL A 238 -80.07 -9.60 -71.15
N HIS A 239 -79.04 -9.63 -72.00
CA HIS A 239 -79.14 -10.23 -73.34
C HIS A 239 -78.32 -11.50 -73.56
N PHE A 240 -77.40 -11.84 -72.65
CA PHE A 240 -76.56 -13.04 -72.76
C PHE A 240 -77.07 -14.13 -71.81
N ALA A 241 -77.19 -15.36 -72.32
CA ALA A 241 -77.56 -16.52 -71.50
C ALA A 241 -76.36 -17.15 -70.76
N LYS A 242 -75.13 -16.83 -71.20
CA LYS A 242 -73.86 -17.20 -70.59
C LYS A 242 -72.91 -16.03 -70.71
N ASP A 243 -72.16 -15.74 -69.65
CA ASP A 243 -71.10 -14.73 -69.68
C ASP A 243 -69.95 -15.28 -70.54
N ASP A 244 -69.84 -14.75 -71.77
CA ASP A 244 -68.78 -15.07 -72.71
C ASP A 244 -68.25 -13.75 -73.29
N GLU A 245 -67.25 -13.19 -72.59
CA GLU A 245 -66.62 -11.92 -72.97
C GLU A 245 -65.74 -12.09 -74.23
N ASP A 246 -65.23 -13.30 -74.47
CA ASP A 246 -64.39 -13.60 -75.64
C ASP A 246 -65.19 -13.53 -76.94
N TRP A 247 -66.48 -13.92 -76.91
CA TRP A 247 -67.37 -13.78 -78.07
C TRP A 247 -67.54 -12.32 -78.54
N ILE A 248 -67.61 -11.38 -77.59
CA ILE A 248 -67.75 -9.94 -77.91
C ILE A 248 -66.46 -9.43 -78.55
N LYS A 249 -65.31 -9.86 -78.03
CA LYS A 249 -63.99 -9.54 -78.58
C LYS A 249 -63.83 -10.06 -80.00
N ASP A 250 -64.12 -11.34 -80.22
CA ASP A 250 -64.04 -11.96 -81.55
C ASP A 250 -65.05 -11.32 -82.51
N GLY A 251 -66.24 -10.96 -82.01
CA GLY A 251 -67.28 -10.27 -82.79
C GLY A 251 -66.87 -8.86 -83.24
N LEU A 252 -66.09 -8.12 -82.44
CA LEU A 252 -65.55 -6.81 -82.81
C LEU A 252 -64.48 -6.92 -83.90
N GLU A 253 -63.64 -7.95 -83.86
CA GLU A 253 -62.60 -8.20 -84.87
C GLU A 253 -63.18 -8.56 -86.25
N LEU A 254 -64.43 -9.01 -86.32
CA LEU A 254 -65.13 -9.38 -87.55
C LEU A 254 -65.86 -8.20 -88.24
N VAL A 255 -65.90 -7.01 -87.61
CA VAL A 255 -66.53 -5.81 -88.20
C VAL A 255 -65.56 -5.15 -89.20
N THR A 256 -66.01 -4.95 -90.44
CA THR A 256 -65.22 -4.29 -91.49
C THR A 256 -65.49 -2.78 -91.53
N ASP A 257 -64.67 -2.02 -92.26
CA ASP A 257 -64.73 -0.54 -92.41
C ASP A 257 -66.09 0.04 -92.86
N THR A 258 -67.05 -0.83 -93.24
CA THR A 258 -68.42 -0.46 -93.58
C THR A 258 -69.34 -0.28 -92.36
N ASN A 259 -68.87 -0.57 -91.13
CA ASN A 259 -69.60 -0.40 -89.86
C ASN A 259 -71.00 -1.00 -89.84
N ASN A 260 -71.21 -2.11 -90.55
CA ASN A 260 -72.46 -2.87 -90.54
C ASN A 260 -72.30 -4.16 -89.74
N CYS A 261 -73.34 -4.55 -89.01
CA CYS A 261 -73.35 -5.76 -88.21
C CYS A 261 -73.22 -7.01 -89.12
N PRO A 262 -72.21 -7.87 -88.91
CA PRO A 262 -72.01 -9.08 -89.73
C PRO A 262 -73.17 -10.07 -89.70
N PHE A 263 -74.03 -10.01 -88.67
CA PHE A 263 -75.13 -10.95 -88.47
C PHE A 263 -76.47 -10.45 -89.03
N CYS A 264 -76.85 -9.20 -88.71
CA CYS A 264 -78.17 -8.65 -89.09
C CYS A 264 -78.10 -7.60 -90.21
N ALA A 265 -76.92 -7.27 -90.72
CA ALA A 265 -76.67 -6.28 -91.78
C ALA A 265 -77.17 -4.85 -91.49
N GLN A 266 -77.48 -4.54 -90.23
CA GLN A 266 -77.86 -3.19 -89.79
C GLN A 266 -76.63 -2.32 -89.51
N SER A 267 -76.76 -1.00 -89.63
CA SER A 267 -75.67 -0.08 -89.31
C SER A 267 -75.39 -0.07 -87.81
N LEU A 268 -74.11 -0.16 -87.44
CA LEU A 268 -73.64 -0.14 -86.05
C LEU A 268 -73.46 1.29 -85.51
N ASN A 269 -73.51 2.30 -86.39
CA ASN A 269 -73.38 3.71 -85.98
C ASN A 269 -74.54 4.19 -85.11
N ASP A 270 -75.74 3.62 -85.30
CA ASP A 270 -76.94 3.97 -84.53
C ASP A 270 -77.11 3.09 -83.27
N SER A 271 -76.17 2.18 -83.01
CA SER A 271 -76.25 1.28 -81.86
C SER A 271 -75.90 2.02 -80.55
N PRO A 272 -76.75 1.93 -79.53
CA PRO A 272 -76.51 2.61 -78.25
C PRO A 272 -75.39 1.97 -77.41
N ILE A 273 -74.89 0.80 -77.81
CA ILE A 273 -73.92 0.01 -77.03
C ILE A 273 -72.59 -0.24 -77.77
N PHE A 274 -72.57 -0.19 -79.10
CA PHE A 274 -71.41 -0.60 -79.90
C PHE A 274 -70.16 0.26 -79.64
N SER A 275 -70.30 1.58 -79.50
CA SER A 275 -69.17 2.48 -79.17
C SER A 275 -68.57 2.20 -77.79
N PHE A 276 -69.36 1.68 -76.86
CA PHE A 276 -68.88 1.36 -75.52
C PHE A 276 -68.10 0.04 -75.48
N TYR A 277 -68.40 -0.91 -76.38
CA TYR A 277 -67.62 -2.15 -76.50
C TYR A 277 -66.19 -1.88 -76.99
N SER A 278 -66.01 -1.00 -77.98
CA SER A 278 -64.68 -0.65 -78.49
C SER A 278 -63.88 0.21 -77.51
N GLU A 279 -64.53 1.06 -76.70
CA GLU A 279 -63.88 1.84 -75.66
C GLU A 279 -63.43 0.96 -74.47
N PHE A 280 -64.28 0.02 -74.05
CA PHE A 280 -64.02 -0.85 -72.90
C PHE A 280 -62.99 -1.95 -73.19
N ILE A 281 -63.02 -2.53 -74.40
CA ILE A 281 -62.13 -3.63 -74.81
C ILE A 281 -61.01 -3.07 -75.69
N THR A 282 -60.18 -2.20 -75.12
CA THR A 282 -58.89 -1.81 -75.74
C THR A 282 -57.72 -2.54 -75.08
N ASP A 283 -56.69 -2.86 -75.87
CA ASP A 283 -55.45 -3.50 -75.39
C ASP A 283 -54.77 -2.72 -74.25
N SER A 284 -55.04 -1.42 -74.15
CA SER A 284 -54.53 -0.56 -73.06
C SER A 284 -55.07 -0.95 -71.67
N TYR A 285 -56.29 -1.49 -71.58
CA TYR A 285 -56.86 -1.94 -70.31
C TYR A 285 -56.16 -3.19 -69.78
N LYS A 286 -55.90 -4.17 -70.67
CA LYS A 286 -55.21 -5.41 -70.31
C LYS A 286 -53.77 -5.13 -69.86
N GLN A 287 -53.04 -4.28 -70.60
CA GLN A 287 -51.68 -3.89 -70.22
C GLN A 287 -51.63 -3.20 -68.85
N ALA A 288 -52.61 -2.36 -68.51
CA ALA A 288 -52.65 -1.72 -67.20
C ALA A 288 -52.91 -2.70 -66.05
N CYS A 289 -53.75 -3.72 -66.26
CA CYS A 289 -53.98 -4.79 -65.28
C CYS A 289 -52.73 -5.66 -65.09
N ASP A 290 -52.07 -6.06 -66.18
CA ASP A 290 -50.86 -6.90 -66.13
C ASP A 290 -49.69 -6.16 -65.45
N ASP A 291 -49.49 -4.88 -65.75
CA ASP A 291 -48.46 -4.03 -65.13
C ASP A 291 -48.69 -3.85 -63.61
N PHE A 292 -49.96 -3.83 -63.18
CA PHE A 292 -50.31 -3.76 -61.77
C PHE A 292 -49.94 -5.06 -61.03
N GLU A 293 -50.22 -6.23 -61.61
CA GLU A 293 -49.88 -7.52 -61.01
C GLU A 293 -48.37 -7.78 -60.93
N LEU A 294 -47.62 -7.41 -61.98
CA LEU A 294 -46.15 -7.53 -62.04
C LEU A 294 -45.42 -6.66 -61.02
N LYS A 295 -45.90 -5.43 -60.78
CA LYS A 295 -45.29 -4.54 -59.78
C LYS A 295 -45.65 -4.94 -58.35
N ASN A 296 -46.83 -5.52 -58.12
CA ASN A 296 -47.24 -5.99 -56.80
C ASN A 296 -46.39 -7.18 -56.31
N THR A 297 -46.01 -8.08 -57.23
CA THR A 297 -45.09 -9.19 -56.94
C THR A 297 -43.66 -8.74 -56.63
N GLN A 298 -43.17 -7.67 -57.27
CA GLN A 298 -41.86 -7.09 -56.97
C GLN A 298 -41.78 -6.46 -55.57
N ILE A 299 -42.87 -5.82 -55.11
CA ILE A 299 -42.97 -5.21 -53.77
C ILE A 299 -42.99 -6.29 -52.67
N LEU A 300 -43.67 -7.42 -52.89
CA LEU A 300 -43.67 -8.54 -51.96
C LEU A 300 -42.29 -9.19 -51.80
N ASN A 301 -41.54 -9.33 -52.91
CA ASN A 301 -40.20 -9.91 -52.89
C ASN A 301 -39.15 -9.01 -52.17
N GLN A 302 -39.32 -7.69 -52.20
CA GLN A 302 -38.46 -6.78 -51.42
C GLN A 302 -38.69 -6.84 -49.90
N LYS A 303 -39.88 -7.27 -49.44
CA LYS A 303 -40.16 -7.45 -48.01
C LYS A 303 -39.57 -8.74 -47.42
N LEU A 304 -39.25 -9.74 -48.24
CA LEU A 304 -38.69 -11.03 -47.80
C LEU A 304 -37.15 -11.04 -47.67
N MET A 305 -36.47 -9.98 -48.10
CA MET A 305 -35.00 -9.85 -48.05
C MET A 305 -34.49 -8.84 -46.99
N LYS A 306 -35.32 -8.47 -46.00
CA LYS A 306 -34.91 -7.62 -44.87
C LYS A 306 -35.20 -8.28 -43.53
#